data_AF-A0A7J9SEE6-F1
#
_entry.id   AF-A0A7J9SEE6-F1
#
_cell.length_a   1.000
_cell.length_b   1.000
_cell.length_c   1.000
_cell.angle_alpha   90.00
_cell.angle_beta   90.00
_cell.angle_gamma   90.00
#
_symmetry.space_group_name_H-M   'P 1'
#
loop_
_entity.id
_entity.type
_entity.pdbx_description
1 polymer ?
#
loop_
_entity_poly.entity_id
_entity_poly.type
_entity_poly.pdbx_seq_one_letter_code
_entity_poly.pdbx_strand_id
1 'polypeptide(L)'
;MASQQSERNEIERLDREYTLGTWTRQRDFDPTQIADTEGPRIVTAEGDSILDFSSQYVCTSLGYDAERVCDAVDEQIRNVPYVNPGWATEPRARLSEKLAEITPGSLKKTFYSTSGTEANEVAFKIARAYTGNHKILSRYRSYHGATAASLSASGDPRRVAQGPEIQPEVPGMVKGPDPYAYGSSLDPDKSLEYIDEMLELEGGTVAAVLVEPLVGSNGVLTPPDDYLPKLKQIAHDHGALLICDEVMTGFGRTGEWFASTLYETEPDIITMAKGLTGSYQPLAATTVTEEIGEYFEDNLLNQGHTFAGHPTACAAGVAAIETYEEEGLVENAREMGEYLTAELESLADRHPSVGERRGIGLHQGLELTRSTDERVPFEERSDKVSSNTTVLDEVGAHALDNDVYFYTSVNTIVVTPPLTIGEAEVDEAVAALDEALEISDDAMDA
;
A
#
# COMPACT_ATOMS: atom_id res chain seq x y z
N MET A 1 28.37 17.45 13.95
CA MET A 1 28.44 16.00 14.22
C MET A 1 28.69 15.63 15.69
N ALA A 2 29.34 16.45 16.52
CA ALA A 2 29.51 16.16 17.96
C ALA A 2 28.54 16.92 18.90
N SER A 3 27.62 17.73 18.36
CA SER A 3 26.71 18.58 19.15
C SER A 3 25.25 18.12 19.20
N GLN A 4 24.85 17.08 18.43
CA GLN A 4 23.48 16.52 18.43
C GLN A 4 23.37 15.24 19.27
N GLN A 5 24.46 14.76 19.86
CA GLN A 5 24.45 13.55 20.67
C GLN A 5 23.81 13.76 22.06
N SER A 6 23.46 14.99 22.43
CA SER A 6 22.95 15.35 23.77
C SER A 6 21.44 15.60 23.87
N GLU A 7 20.68 15.52 22.76
CA GLU A 7 19.23 15.77 22.79
C GLU A 7 18.41 14.47 22.84
N ARG A 8 18.95 13.36 22.35
CA ARG A 8 18.19 12.10 22.31
C ARG A 8 17.99 11.44 23.66
N ASN A 9 16.81 10.88 23.86
CA ASN A 9 16.52 10.07 25.03
C ASN A 9 17.23 8.71 24.96
N GLU A 10 17.13 7.92 26.05
CA GLU A 10 17.79 6.63 26.13
C GLU A 10 17.34 5.65 25.04
N ILE A 11 16.04 5.60 24.73
CA ILE A 11 15.46 4.65 23.78
C ILE A 11 15.90 4.96 22.36
N GLU A 12 15.87 6.23 21.95
CA GLU A 12 16.31 6.65 20.61
C GLU A 12 17.80 6.38 20.38
N ARG A 13 18.62 6.57 21.43
CA ARG A 13 20.04 6.25 21.38
C ARG A 13 20.25 4.74 21.21
N LEU A 14 19.51 3.92 21.97
CA LEU A 14 19.57 2.46 21.85
C LEU A 14 19.12 2.01 20.46
N ASP A 15 18.02 2.55 19.95
CA ASP A 15 17.50 2.18 18.63
C ASP A 15 18.49 2.55 17.51
N ARG A 16 19.05 3.76 17.52
CA ARG A 16 20.09 4.13 16.54
C ARG A 16 21.37 3.30 16.67
N GLU A 17 21.75 2.89 17.88
CA GLU A 17 22.98 2.12 18.11
C GLU A 17 22.85 0.66 17.68
N TYR A 18 21.67 0.06 17.89
CA TYR A 18 21.47 -1.39 17.77
C TYR A 18 20.50 -1.81 16.65
N THR A 19 19.81 -0.88 16.00
CA THR A 19 18.86 -1.15 14.92
C THR A 19 19.33 -0.56 13.58
N LEU A 20 19.06 -1.28 12.49
CA LEU A 20 19.22 -0.73 11.14
C LEU A 20 17.93 -0.01 10.73
N GLY A 21 18.05 1.27 10.38
CA GLY A 21 16.94 2.06 9.86
C GLY A 21 16.43 1.51 8.53
N THR A 22 15.10 1.50 8.36
CA THR A 22 14.44 1.07 7.12
C THR A 22 14.56 2.14 6.03
N TRP A 23 14.85 1.72 4.80
CA TRP A 23 14.92 2.59 3.61
C TRP A 23 15.78 3.86 3.73
N THR A 24 16.75 3.88 4.65
CA THR A 24 17.58 5.06 4.92
C THR A 24 19.07 4.71 4.93
N ARG A 25 19.91 5.72 4.69
CA ARG A 25 21.33 5.61 5.00
C ARG A 25 21.47 5.59 6.51
N GLN A 26 22.24 4.64 7.03
CA GLN A 26 22.35 4.43 8.47
C GLN A 26 22.98 5.64 9.21
N ARG A 27 23.73 6.50 8.51
CA ARG A 27 24.20 7.77 9.07
C ARG A 27 23.06 8.76 9.28
N ASP A 28 22.04 8.72 8.44
CA ASP A 28 20.91 9.65 8.41
C ASP A 28 19.71 9.08 9.19
N PHE A 29 19.78 7.83 9.66
CA PHE A 29 18.77 7.25 10.53
C PHE A 29 18.70 8.01 11.86
N ASP A 30 17.56 8.65 12.08
CA ASP A 30 17.25 9.46 13.26
C ASP A 30 15.87 9.07 13.82
N PRO A 31 15.80 8.04 14.68
CA PRO A 31 14.52 7.59 15.23
C PRO A 31 14.04 8.53 16.34
N THR A 32 12.75 8.87 16.30
CA THR A 32 12.01 9.51 17.39
C THR A 32 11.25 8.45 18.19
N GLN A 33 11.33 8.49 19.52
CA GLN A 33 10.57 7.57 20.35
C GLN A 33 9.08 7.95 20.35
N ILE A 34 8.24 7.04 19.90
CA ILE A 34 6.79 7.08 20.13
C ILE A 34 6.49 6.38 21.46
N ALA A 35 5.87 7.10 22.39
CA ALA A 35 5.60 6.65 23.75
C ALA A 35 4.15 6.21 23.96
N ASP A 36 3.21 6.77 23.20
CA ASP A 36 1.79 6.46 23.30
C ASP A 36 1.07 6.72 21.98
N THR A 37 -0.20 6.35 21.92
CA THR A 37 -1.11 6.61 20.78
C THR A 37 -2.51 6.92 21.29
N GLU A 38 -3.24 7.83 20.63
CA GLU A 38 -4.61 8.20 21.00
C GLU A 38 -5.41 8.55 19.73
N GLY A 39 -6.48 7.82 19.46
CA GLY A 39 -7.30 7.97 18.27
C GLY A 39 -6.49 7.79 16.98
N PRO A 40 -6.44 8.80 16.09
CA PRO A 40 -5.58 8.82 14.91
C PRO A 40 -4.19 9.42 15.17
N ARG A 41 -3.77 9.62 16.43
CA ARG A 41 -2.52 10.31 16.78
C ARG A 41 -1.45 9.38 17.35
N ILE A 42 -0.20 9.74 17.07
CA ILE A 42 0.98 9.21 17.76
C ILE A 42 1.52 10.26 18.74
N VAL A 43 1.99 9.82 19.90
CA VAL A 43 2.52 10.72 20.94
C VAL A 43 4.01 10.44 21.15
N THR A 44 4.85 11.45 20.99
CA THR A 44 6.31 11.33 21.20
C THR A 44 6.62 11.19 22.69
N ALA A 45 7.82 10.71 23.03
CA ALA A 45 8.29 10.69 24.42
C ALA A 45 8.43 12.08 25.06
N GLU A 46 8.48 13.14 24.25
CA GLU A 46 8.52 14.54 24.70
C GLU A 46 7.11 15.12 24.93
N GLY A 47 6.07 14.43 24.43
CA GLY A 47 4.66 14.76 24.64
C GLY A 47 3.98 15.42 23.44
N ASP A 48 4.65 15.52 22.29
CA ASP A 48 4.05 16.05 21.05
C ASP A 48 3.01 15.07 20.53
N SER A 49 1.86 15.59 20.11
CA SER A 49 0.69 14.78 19.71
C SER A 49 0.42 14.96 18.22
N ILE A 50 0.98 14.06 17.43
CA ILE A 50 1.04 14.19 15.97
C ILE A 50 -0.14 13.43 15.36
N LEU A 51 -0.96 14.12 14.57
CA LEU A 51 -2.02 13.52 13.76
C LEU A 51 -1.40 12.72 12.61
N ASP A 52 -1.64 11.40 12.58
CA ASP A 52 -1.18 10.55 11.49
C ASP A 52 -2.14 10.62 10.30
N PHE A 53 -1.81 11.46 9.32
CA PHE A 53 -2.60 11.61 8.10
C PHE A 53 -2.10 10.74 6.94
N SER A 54 -1.22 9.77 7.26
CA SER A 54 -0.65 8.81 6.31
C SER A 54 -1.05 7.37 6.59
N SER A 55 -1.63 7.09 7.76
CA SER A 55 -1.74 5.74 8.32
C SER A 55 -0.37 5.03 8.31
N GLN A 56 0.69 5.75 8.63
CA GLN A 56 2.09 5.34 8.50
C GLN A 56 2.44 4.93 7.05
N TYR A 57 2.70 3.64 6.82
CA TYR A 57 2.89 3.09 5.47
C TYR A 57 1.56 2.64 4.86
N VAL A 58 0.50 3.43 5.05
CA VAL A 58 -0.89 3.16 4.63
C VAL A 58 -1.41 1.84 5.20
N CYS A 59 -1.25 1.65 6.52
CA CYS A 59 -1.46 0.37 7.17
C CYS A 59 -2.17 0.39 8.53
N THR A 60 -2.22 1.53 9.22
CA THR A 60 -2.98 1.70 10.47
C THR A 60 -4.44 2.10 10.19
N SER A 61 -5.13 1.34 9.34
CA SER A 61 -6.50 1.67 8.89
C SER A 61 -7.52 1.79 10.01
N LEU A 62 -7.32 1.13 11.14
CA LEU A 62 -8.20 1.20 12.32
C LEU A 62 -7.83 2.35 13.29
N GLY A 63 -6.82 3.15 12.97
CA GLY A 63 -6.18 4.02 13.96
C GLY A 63 -5.44 3.19 15.01
N TYR A 64 -5.36 3.71 16.23
CA TYR A 64 -4.59 3.10 17.32
C TYR A 64 -5.43 2.55 18.49
N ASP A 65 -6.75 2.75 18.47
CA ASP A 65 -7.64 2.44 19.60
C ASP A 65 -8.61 1.25 19.37
N ALA A 66 -8.29 0.32 18.48
CA ALA A 66 -9.12 -0.86 18.21
C ALA A 66 -9.07 -1.89 19.35
N GLU A 67 -9.76 -1.61 20.47
CA GLU A 67 -9.80 -2.45 21.68
C GLU A 67 -10.20 -3.90 21.38
N ARG A 68 -11.15 -4.11 20.46
CA ARG A 68 -11.58 -5.45 20.01
C ARG A 68 -10.41 -6.28 19.48
N VAL A 69 -9.50 -5.66 18.74
CA VAL A 69 -8.33 -6.34 18.15
C VAL A 69 -7.33 -6.68 19.24
N CYS A 70 -7.10 -5.77 20.19
CA CYS A 70 -6.25 -6.00 21.37
C CYS A 70 -6.77 -7.19 22.21
N ASP A 71 -8.06 -7.21 22.50
CA ASP A 71 -8.70 -8.28 23.27
C ASP A 71 -8.60 -9.64 22.56
N ALA A 72 -8.86 -9.68 21.25
CA ALA A 72 -8.74 -10.90 20.46
C ALA A 72 -7.30 -11.45 20.45
N VAL A 73 -6.30 -10.55 20.42
CA VAL A 73 -4.87 -10.92 20.50
C VAL A 73 -4.52 -11.48 21.88
N ASP A 74 -4.91 -10.82 22.98
CA ASP A 74 -4.64 -11.27 24.35
C ASP A 74 -5.32 -12.61 24.65
N GLU A 75 -6.57 -12.79 24.24
CA GLU A 75 -7.29 -14.04 24.42
C GLU A 75 -6.61 -15.18 23.63
N GLN A 76 -6.34 -14.95 22.35
CA GLN A 76 -5.82 -16.01 21.48
C GLN A 76 -4.39 -16.43 21.88
N ILE A 77 -3.53 -15.50 22.28
CA ILE A 77 -2.15 -15.83 22.70
C ILE A 77 -2.13 -16.65 23.99
N ARG A 78 -3.12 -16.46 24.88
CA ARG A 78 -3.26 -17.27 26.11
C ARG A 78 -3.82 -18.66 25.85
N ASN A 79 -4.68 -18.82 24.84
CA ASN A 79 -5.32 -20.08 24.51
C ASN A 79 -4.41 -20.99 23.66
N VAL A 80 -4.14 -20.58 22.42
CA VAL A 80 -3.23 -21.29 21.50
C VAL A 80 -2.31 -20.25 20.87
N PRO A 81 -1.15 -19.98 21.47
CA PRO A 81 -0.24 -18.96 20.95
C PRO A 81 0.27 -19.34 19.56
N TYR A 82 0.60 -20.61 19.35
CA TYR A 82 1.06 -21.12 18.07
C TYR A 82 0.86 -22.64 17.97
N VAL A 83 0.54 -23.09 16.77
CA VAL A 83 0.58 -24.49 16.35
C VAL A 83 0.98 -24.55 14.89
N ASN A 84 1.58 -25.66 14.45
CA ASN A 84 2.03 -25.76 13.05
C ASN A 84 0.84 -25.61 12.07
N PRO A 85 1.06 -25.09 10.84
CA PRO A 85 -0.02 -24.83 9.88
C PRO A 85 -0.81 -26.07 9.41
N GLY A 86 -0.31 -27.29 9.66
CA GLY A 86 -1.01 -28.53 9.33
C GLY A 86 -2.21 -28.83 10.26
N TRP A 87 -2.30 -28.17 11.41
CA TRP A 87 -3.43 -28.30 12.34
C TRP A 87 -4.41 -27.14 12.20
N ALA A 88 -5.71 -27.43 12.19
CA ALA A 88 -6.73 -26.39 12.18
C ALA A 88 -6.74 -25.58 13.49
N THR A 89 -7.02 -24.29 13.38
CA THR A 89 -7.33 -23.39 14.50
C THR A 89 -8.58 -22.60 14.15
N GLU A 90 -9.37 -22.27 15.16
CA GLU A 90 -10.63 -21.54 14.97
C GLU A 90 -10.42 -20.17 14.31
N PRO A 91 -9.49 -19.29 14.75
CA PRO A 91 -9.30 -17.98 14.12
C PRO A 91 -8.92 -18.09 12.65
N ARG A 92 -8.09 -19.08 12.27
CA ARG A 92 -7.70 -19.27 10.87
C ARG A 92 -8.89 -19.73 10.02
N ALA A 93 -9.72 -20.63 10.55
CA ALA A 93 -10.92 -21.08 9.84
C ALA A 93 -11.91 -19.90 9.65
N ARG A 94 -12.17 -19.14 10.71
CA ARG A 94 -13.07 -17.97 10.70
C ARG A 94 -12.58 -16.84 9.82
N LEU A 95 -11.28 -16.53 9.86
CA LEU A 95 -10.71 -15.53 8.96
C LEU A 95 -10.84 -15.97 7.50
N SER A 96 -10.62 -17.26 7.20
CA SER A 96 -10.74 -17.77 5.83
C SER A 96 -12.19 -17.69 5.32
N GLU A 97 -13.16 -17.96 6.21
CA GLU A 97 -14.60 -17.78 5.94
C GLU A 97 -14.92 -16.31 5.64
N LYS A 98 -14.56 -15.39 6.54
CA LYS A 98 -14.78 -13.94 6.35
C LYS A 98 -14.12 -13.41 5.08
N LEU A 99 -12.88 -13.78 4.79
CA LEU A 99 -12.20 -13.36 3.57
C LEU A 99 -12.94 -13.84 2.31
N ALA A 100 -13.50 -15.04 2.31
CA ALA A 100 -14.31 -15.53 1.19
C ALA A 100 -15.67 -14.79 1.06
N GLU A 101 -16.16 -14.16 2.14
CA GLU A 101 -17.39 -13.36 2.13
C GLU A 101 -17.15 -11.94 1.59
N ILE A 102 -16.04 -11.31 1.98
CA ILE A 102 -15.76 -9.90 1.63
C ILE A 102 -14.97 -9.72 0.33
N THR A 103 -14.27 -10.75 -0.15
CA THR A 103 -13.55 -10.67 -1.44
C THR A 103 -14.51 -10.81 -2.63
N PRO A 104 -14.22 -10.15 -3.77
CA PRO A 104 -15.15 -10.14 -4.90
C PRO A 104 -15.24 -11.49 -5.63
N GLY A 105 -16.40 -11.76 -6.21
CA GLY A 105 -16.62 -12.86 -7.14
C GLY A 105 -16.48 -14.25 -6.51
N SER A 106 -15.72 -15.11 -7.17
CA SER A 106 -15.50 -16.51 -6.75
C SER A 106 -14.22 -16.73 -5.93
N LEU A 107 -13.58 -15.66 -5.43
CA LEU A 107 -12.41 -15.75 -4.55
C LEU A 107 -12.79 -16.50 -3.26
N LYS A 108 -12.02 -17.53 -2.90
CA LYS A 108 -12.48 -18.50 -1.88
C LYS A 108 -11.38 -19.14 -1.05
N LYS A 109 -10.27 -19.54 -1.66
CA LYS A 109 -9.21 -20.29 -0.96
C LYS A 109 -8.06 -19.35 -0.61
N THR A 110 -7.75 -19.25 0.68
CA THR A 110 -6.73 -18.33 1.19
C THR A 110 -5.48 -19.07 1.67
N PHE A 111 -4.32 -18.61 1.20
CA PHE A 111 -3.03 -18.92 1.80
C PHE A 111 -2.54 -17.71 2.61
N TYR A 112 -2.01 -17.94 3.80
CA TYR A 112 -1.57 -16.86 4.70
C TYR A 112 -0.06 -16.70 4.71
N SER A 113 0.38 -15.44 4.78
CA SER A 113 1.76 -14.97 4.86
C SER A 113 1.95 -13.96 5.99
N THR A 114 3.19 -13.52 6.25
CA THR A 114 3.46 -12.53 7.30
C THR A 114 3.57 -11.10 6.77
N SER A 115 3.70 -10.94 5.46
CA SER A 115 3.86 -9.63 4.81
C SER A 115 3.31 -9.63 3.37
N GLY A 116 2.94 -8.46 2.87
CA GLY A 116 2.44 -8.30 1.49
C GLY A 116 3.44 -8.76 0.42
N THR A 117 4.74 -8.56 0.67
CA THR A 117 5.79 -9.06 -0.25
C THR A 117 5.79 -10.58 -0.36
N GLU A 118 5.54 -11.31 0.74
CA GLU A 118 5.39 -12.77 0.73
C GLU A 118 4.09 -13.21 0.07
N ALA A 119 2.98 -12.49 0.29
CA ALA A 119 1.72 -12.77 -0.40
C ALA A 119 1.87 -12.64 -1.93
N ASN A 120 2.59 -11.64 -2.41
CA ASN A 120 2.93 -11.50 -3.83
C ASN A 120 3.77 -12.68 -4.34
N GLU A 121 4.79 -13.12 -3.59
CA GLU A 121 5.55 -14.30 -4.01
C GLU A 121 4.71 -15.57 -4.09
N VAL A 122 3.79 -15.78 -3.14
CA VAL A 122 2.83 -16.88 -3.16
C VAL A 122 1.92 -16.78 -4.40
N ALA A 123 1.40 -15.59 -4.71
CA ALA A 123 0.57 -15.36 -5.90
C ALA A 123 1.33 -15.71 -7.19
N PHE A 124 2.60 -15.31 -7.32
CA PHE A 124 3.42 -15.66 -8.50
C PHE A 124 3.59 -17.17 -8.64
N LYS A 125 3.85 -17.87 -7.53
CA LYS A 125 4.03 -19.32 -7.54
C LYS A 125 2.73 -20.05 -7.87
N ILE A 126 1.59 -19.58 -7.35
CA ILE A 126 0.28 -20.13 -7.69
C ILE A 126 -0.02 -19.91 -9.17
N ALA A 127 0.10 -18.68 -9.68
CA ALA A 127 -0.19 -18.37 -11.08
C ALA A 127 0.65 -19.23 -12.04
N ARG A 128 1.95 -19.38 -11.75
CA ARG A 128 2.86 -20.22 -12.54
C ARG A 128 2.49 -21.70 -12.49
N ALA A 129 2.16 -22.20 -11.31
CA ALA A 129 1.77 -23.60 -11.13
C ALA A 129 0.45 -23.91 -11.83
N TYR A 130 -0.52 -22.99 -11.79
CA TYR A 130 -1.84 -23.15 -12.39
C TYR A 130 -1.78 -23.08 -13.93
N THR A 131 -1.14 -22.06 -14.48
CA THR A 131 -1.08 -21.82 -15.93
C THR A 131 -0.02 -22.65 -16.65
N GLY A 132 1.02 -23.11 -15.94
CA GLY A 132 2.23 -23.69 -16.55
C GLY A 132 3.17 -22.65 -17.17
N ASN A 133 2.82 -21.37 -17.11
CA ASN A 133 3.62 -20.26 -17.60
C ASN A 133 4.55 -19.71 -16.51
N HIS A 134 5.51 -18.85 -16.87
CA HIS A 134 6.57 -18.45 -15.93
C HIS A 134 6.74 -16.94 -15.75
N LYS A 135 6.33 -16.13 -16.74
CA LYS A 135 6.50 -14.68 -16.66
C LYS A 135 5.37 -14.04 -15.87
N ILE A 136 5.68 -12.97 -15.16
CA ILE A 136 4.71 -12.08 -14.52
C ILE A 136 4.91 -10.72 -15.19
N LEU A 137 3.85 -10.22 -15.83
CA LEU A 137 3.82 -8.87 -16.36
C LEU A 137 3.32 -7.95 -15.25
N SER A 138 4.11 -6.94 -14.92
CA SER A 138 3.80 -5.90 -13.93
C SER A 138 3.88 -4.53 -14.62
N ARG A 139 3.84 -3.43 -13.88
CA ARG A 139 3.87 -2.08 -14.46
C ARG A 139 5.07 -1.28 -13.96
N TYR A 140 5.47 -0.27 -14.74
CA TYR A 140 6.24 0.85 -14.18
C TYR A 140 5.40 1.59 -13.13
N ARG A 141 6.07 2.39 -12.29
CA ARG A 141 5.44 3.15 -11.20
C ARG A 141 4.60 2.30 -10.22
N SER A 142 4.92 1.02 -10.02
CA SER A 142 4.26 0.13 -9.05
C SER A 142 5.17 -0.26 -7.89
N TYR A 143 4.60 -0.75 -6.79
CA TYR A 143 5.34 -1.34 -5.67
C TYR A 143 4.65 -2.60 -5.14
N HIS A 144 5.36 -3.72 -5.19
CA HIS A 144 4.85 -5.04 -4.81
C HIS A 144 5.64 -5.69 -3.67
N GLY A 145 6.60 -4.96 -3.09
CA GLY A 145 7.38 -5.42 -1.94
C GLY A 145 8.90 -5.39 -2.17
N ALA A 146 9.62 -6.05 -1.26
CA ALA A 146 11.07 -5.91 -1.10
C ALA A 146 11.83 -7.25 -1.10
N THR A 147 11.16 -8.40 -1.20
CA THR A 147 11.83 -9.68 -1.45
C THR A 147 12.30 -9.78 -2.89
N ALA A 148 13.16 -10.75 -3.20
CA ALA A 148 13.82 -10.85 -4.50
C ALA A 148 12.85 -10.79 -5.69
N ALA A 149 11.78 -11.60 -5.65
CA ALA A 149 10.80 -11.66 -6.74
C ALA A 149 9.87 -10.45 -6.74
N SER A 150 9.36 -10.06 -5.58
CA SER A 150 8.41 -8.95 -5.44
C SER A 150 9.03 -7.59 -5.77
N LEU A 151 10.27 -7.36 -5.35
CA LEU A 151 11.01 -6.16 -5.78
C LEU A 151 11.33 -6.22 -7.27
N SER A 152 11.67 -7.40 -7.82
CA SER A 152 11.88 -7.56 -9.26
C SER A 152 10.61 -7.27 -10.07
N ALA A 153 9.42 -7.51 -9.53
CA ALA A 153 8.15 -7.14 -10.15
C ALA A 153 7.79 -5.65 -9.94
N SER A 154 8.47 -4.93 -9.04
CA SER A 154 8.13 -3.55 -8.72
C SER A 154 8.68 -2.56 -9.76
N GLY A 155 7.82 -1.68 -10.25
CA GLY A 155 8.20 -0.51 -11.02
C GLY A 155 8.78 0.64 -10.18
N ASP A 156 9.53 0.35 -9.11
CA ASP A 156 9.95 1.31 -8.07
C ASP A 156 11.43 1.74 -8.22
N PRO A 157 11.80 3.00 -7.91
CA PRO A 157 13.21 3.45 -7.96
C PRO A 157 14.16 2.63 -7.07
N ARG A 158 13.69 2.08 -5.95
CA ARG A 158 14.49 1.23 -5.05
C ARG A 158 14.96 -0.05 -5.73
N ARG A 159 14.17 -0.62 -6.66
CA ARG A 159 14.62 -1.76 -7.49
C ARG A 159 15.85 -1.38 -8.30
N VAL A 160 15.81 -0.20 -8.94
CA VAL A 160 16.92 0.29 -9.78
C VAL A 160 18.16 0.59 -8.92
N ALA A 161 17.97 1.20 -7.76
CA ALA A 161 19.04 1.59 -6.85
C ALA A 161 19.82 0.39 -6.28
N GLN A 162 19.14 -0.73 -6.01
CA GLN A 162 19.85 -1.97 -5.64
C GLN A 162 20.70 -2.47 -6.79
N GLY A 163 20.17 -2.43 -8.02
CA GLY A 163 20.90 -2.83 -9.22
C GLY A 163 21.31 -4.31 -9.23
N PRO A 164 21.86 -4.79 -10.36
CA PRO A 164 22.15 -6.20 -10.54
C PRO A 164 23.30 -6.72 -9.65
N GLU A 165 24.17 -5.84 -9.15
CA GLU A 165 25.31 -6.22 -8.32
C GLU A 165 24.91 -6.56 -6.87
N ILE A 166 23.81 -5.99 -6.37
CA ILE A 166 23.29 -6.25 -5.02
C ILE A 166 22.17 -7.30 -5.09
N GLN A 167 21.24 -7.11 -6.03
CA GLN A 167 20.08 -7.99 -6.20
C GLN A 167 19.77 -8.19 -7.69
N PRO A 168 20.31 -9.25 -8.32
CA PRO A 168 19.93 -9.63 -9.67
C PRO A 168 18.42 -9.81 -9.78
N GLU A 169 17.81 -9.25 -10.83
CA GLU A 169 16.37 -9.42 -11.04
C GLU A 169 16.02 -10.89 -11.28
N VAL A 170 14.90 -11.32 -10.68
CA VAL A 170 14.36 -12.66 -10.88
C VAL A 170 13.90 -12.79 -12.34
N PRO A 171 14.36 -13.80 -13.10
CA PRO A 171 13.95 -14.00 -14.48
C PRO A 171 12.43 -14.12 -14.64
N GLY A 172 11.91 -13.53 -15.73
CA GLY A 172 10.49 -13.55 -16.06
C GLY A 172 9.66 -12.43 -15.41
N MET A 173 10.28 -11.45 -14.74
CA MET A 173 9.57 -10.25 -14.28
C MET A 173 9.61 -9.15 -15.34
N VAL A 174 8.53 -9.02 -16.10
CA VAL A 174 8.38 -8.06 -17.21
C VAL A 174 7.63 -6.81 -16.71
N LYS A 175 7.96 -5.62 -17.22
CA LYS A 175 7.31 -4.36 -16.83
C LYS A 175 6.72 -3.70 -18.07
N GLY A 176 5.41 -3.47 -18.06
CA GLY A 176 4.68 -2.71 -19.05
C GLY A 176 4.41 -1.26 -18.60
N PRO A 177 3.72 -0.47 -19.43
CA PRO A 177 3.31 0.89 -19.11
C PRO A 177 2.23 0.92 -18.01
N ASP A 178 1.92 2.11 -17.52
CA ASP A 178 1.04 2.36 -16.38
C ASP A 178 -0.10 3.34 -16.76
N PRO A 179 -1.16 3.47 -15.93
CA PRO A 179 -2.32 4.29 -16.25
C PRO A 179 -2.15 5.78 -15.90
N TYR A 180 -0.92 6.28 -15.76
CA TYR A 180 -0.69 7.63 -15.26
C TYR A 180 -0.95 8.71 -16.33
N ALA A 181 -2.19 9.21 -16.39
CA ALA A 181 -2.62 10.15 -17.42
C ALA A 181 -1.88 11.51 -17.37
N TYR A 182 -1.57 12.02 -16.17
CA TYR A 182 -1.01 13.37 -16.02
C TYR A 182 0.47 13.50 -16.40
N GLY A 183 1.27 12.46 -16.17
CA GLY A 183 2.73 12.54 -16.38
C GLY A 183 3.36 11.36 -17.11
N SER A 184 2.56 10.52 -17.78
CA SER A 184 3.07 9.51 -18.72
C SER A 184 2.97 10.00 -20.17
N SER A 185 3.84 9.48 -21.04
CA SER A 185 3.78 9.73 -22.48
C SER A 185 2.68 8.92 -23.18
N LEU A 186 2.19 7.86 -22.52
CA LEU A 186 1.06 7.05 -22.98
C LEU A 186 -0.13 7.38 -22.08
N ASP A 187 -1.26 7.71 -22.72
CA ASP A 187 -2.53 7.76 -22.02
C ASP A 187 -2.96 6.34 -21.61
N PRO A 188 -3.92 6.21 -20.66
CA PRO A 188 -4.32 4.90 -20.14
C PRO A 188 -4.79 3.90 -21.21
N ASP A 189 -5.51 4.34 -22.25
CA ASP A 189 -5.98 3.46 -23.31
C ASP A 189 -4.81 2.95 -24.16
N LYS A 190 -3.86 3.81 -24.55
CA LYS A 190 -2.64 3.37 -25.25
C LYS A 190 -1.75 2.47 -24.39
N SER A 191 -1.73 2.68 -23.08
CA SER A 191 -1.06 1.77 -22.16
C SER A 191 -1.68 0.36 -22.22
N LEU A 192 -3.01 0.24 -22.28
CA LEU A 192 -3.69 -1.05 -22.46
C LEU A 192 -3.40 -1.69 -23.82
N GLU A 193 -3.48 -0.91 -24.91
CA GLU A 193 -3.14 -1.39 -26.26
C GLU A 193 -1.71 -1.96 -26.32
N TYR A 194 -0.76 -1.29 -25.68
CA TYR A 194 0.61 -1.76 -25.64
C TYR A 194 0.82 -2.97 -24.72
N ILE A 195 0.05 -3.08 -23.62
CA ILE A 195 0.05 -4.29 -22.78
C ILE A 195 -0.48 -5.49 -23.58
N ASP A 196 -1.53 -5.31 -24.37
CA ASP A 196 -2.08 -6.35 -25.25
C ASP A 196 -1.02 -6.82 -26.27
N GLU A 197 -0.36 -5.88 -26.95
CA GLU A 197 0.76 -6.18 -27.85
C GLU A 197 1.91 -6.91 -27.12
N MET A 198 2.26 -6.47 -25.91
CA MET A 198 3.30 -7.13 -25.12
C MET A 198 2.93 -8.59 -24.80
N LEU A 199 1.69 -8.88 -24.40
CA LEU A 199 1.26 -10.24 -24.12
C LEU A 199 1.31 -11.13 -25.37
N GLU A 200 0.92 -10.59 -26.54
CA GLU A 200 1.05 -11.28 -27.83
C GLU A 200 2.52 -11.63 -28.12
N LEU A 201 3.42 -10.65 -27.99
CA LEU A 201 4.84 -10.78 -28.30
C LEU A 201 5.59 -11.70 -27.33
N GLU A 202 5.13 -11.79 -26.07
CA GLU A 202 5.64 -12.75 -25.08
C GLU A 202 5.20 -14.19 -25.38
N GLY A 203 4.29 -14.40 -26.33
CA GLY A 203 4.00 -15.69 -26.96
C GLY A 203 3.37 -16.72 -26.02
N GLY A 204 2.44 -16.28 -25.16
CA GLY A 204 1.73 -17.16 -24.23
C GLY A 204 2.60 -17.71 -23.10
N THR A 205 3.70 -17.03 -22.74
CA THR A 205 4.60 -17.42 -21.63
C THR A 205 4.33 -16.67 -20.32
N VAL A 206 3.35 -15.77 -20.32
CA VAL A 206 2.92 -14.97 -19.17
C VAL A 206 1.88 -15.75 -18.36
N ALA A 207 2.16 -15.92 -17.07
CA ALA A 207 1.27 -16.58 -16.12
C ALA A 207 0.24 -15.61 -15.53
N ALA A 208 0.64 -14.36 -15.31
CA ALA A 208 -0.26 -13.35 -14.78
C ALA A 208 0.19 -11.92 -15.12
N VAL A 209 -0.80 -11.03 -15.14
CA VAL A 209 -0.65 -9.58 -15.04
C VAL A 209 -0.88 -9.18 -13.57
N LEU A 210 0.09 -8.49 -12.98
CA LEU A 210 0.08 -8.00 -11.59
C LEU A 210 -0.13 -6.49 -11.58
N VAL A 211 -1.13 -6.03 -10.84
CA VAL A 211 -1.42 -4.61 -10.66
C VAL A 211 -1.88 -4.29 -9.25
N GLU A 212 -1.48 -3.14 -8.72
CA GLU A 212 -2.27 -2.44 -7.71
C GLU A 212 -3.48 -1.82 -8.44
N PRO A 213 -4.76 -2.07 -8.04
CA PRO A 213 -5.90 -1.44 -8.71
C PRO A 213 -5.81 0.09 -8.72
N LEU A 214 -5.47 0.69 -7.58
CA LEU A 214 -4.95 2.06 -7.48
C LEU A 214 -3.52 1.96 -6.92
N VAL A 215 -2.56 2.56 -7.62
CA VAL A 215 -1.17 2.55 -7.16
C VAL A 215 -1.06 3.35 -5.87
N GLY A 216 -0.37 2.85 -4.85
CA GLY A 216 -0.15 3.59 -3.61
C GLY A 216 1.12 4.43 -3.64
N SER A 217 2.20 3.88 -3.09
CA SER A 217 3.45 4.59 -2.75
C SER A 217 4.26 5.19 -3.92
N ASN A 218 3.81 5.01 -5.16
CA ASN A 218 4.46 5.56 -6.36
C ASN A 218 3.58 6.58 -7.09
N GLY A 219 2.67 7.20 -6.35
CA GLY A 219 2.01 8.43 -6.75
C GLY A 219 0.50 8.39 -6.74
N VAL A 220 -0.17 7.50 -6.00
CA VAL A 220 -1.65 7.49 -5.91
C VAL A 220 -2.29 7.46 -7.31
N LEU A 221 -1.81 6.58 -8.19
CA LEU A 221 -2.22 6.59 -9.59
C LEU A 221 -3.61 5.96 -9.73
N THR A 222 -4.60 6.79 -10.00
CA THR A 222 -6.00 6.41 -10.20
C THR A 222 -6.27 6.17 -11.68
N PRO A 223 -6.47 4.92 -12.12
CA PRO A 223 -6.86 4.66 -13.50
C PRO A 223 -8.33 5.07 -13.79
N PRO A 224 -8.70 5.25 -15.07
CA PRO A 224 -10.10 5.34 -15.47
C PRO A 224 -10.92 4.10 -15.07
N ASP A 225 -12.22 4.27 -14.83
CA ASP A 225 -13.09 3.20 -14.30
C ASP A 225 -13.10 1.92 -15.15
N ASP A 226 -12.99 2.05 -16.48
CA ASP A 226 -13.01 0.91 -17.39
C ASP A 226 -11.63 0.26 -17.62
N TYR A 227 -10.56 0.80 -17.03
CA TYR A 227 -9.20 0.33 -17.24
C TYR A 227 -8.97 -1.08 -16.67
N LEU A 228 -9.35 -1.31 -15.40
CA LEU A 228 -9.14 -2.59 -14.75
C LEU A 228 -9.98 -3.73 -15.38
N PRO A 229 -11.26 -3.51 -15.72
CA PRO A 229 -12.04 -4.47 -16.51
C PRO A 229 -11.41 -4.81 -17.87
N LYS A 230 -10.97 -3.79 -18.63
CA LYS A 230 -10.28 -4.01 -19.92
C LYS A 230 -8.98 -4.80 -19.74
N LEU A 231 -8.18 -4.46 -18.72
CA LEU A 231 -6.93 -5.16 -18.44
C LEU A 231 -7.17 -6.64 -18.09
N LYS A 232 -8.22 -6.95 -17.31
CA LYS A 232 -8.62 -8.34 -17.04
C LYS A 232 -8.91 -9.09 -18.33
N GLN A 233 -9.74 -8.50 -19.20
CA GLN A 233 -10.10 -9.11 -20.47
C GLN A 233 -8.86 -9.37 -21.33
N ILE A 234 -7.98 -8.38 -21.47
CA ILE A 234 -6.70 -8.50 -22.19
C ILE A 234 -5.85 -9.64 -21.60
N ALA A 235 -5.68 -9.71 -20.27
CA ALA A 235 -4.91 -10.79 -19.65
C ALA A 235 -5.49 -12.18 -19.99
N HIS A 236 -6.81 -12.33 -19.88
CA HIS A 236 -7.53 -13.59 -20.14
C HIS A 236 -7.47 -14.03 -21.60
N ASP A 237 -7.56 -13.08 -22.55
CA ASP A 237 -7.46 -13.36 -23.99
C ASP A 237 -6.10 -13.99 -24.37
N HIS A 238 -5.06 -13.74 -23.58
CA HIS A 238 -3.72 -14.32 -23.73
C HIS A 238 -3.44 -15.52 -22.79
N GLY A 239 -4.45 -16.00 -22.05
CA GLY A 239 -4.33 -17.12 -21.11
C GLY A 239 -3.53 -16.79 -19.84
N ALA A 240 -3.38 -15.50 -19.51
CA ALA A 240 -2.77 -15.03 -18.27
C ALA A 240 -3.86 -14.69 -17.23
N LEU A 241 -3.53 -14.86 -15.96
CA LEU A 241 -4.40 -14.47 -14.84
C LEU A 241 -4.27 -12.96 -14.54
N LEU A 242 -5.25 -12.38 -13.86
CA LEU A 242 -5.14 -11.08 -13.20
C LEU A 242 -4.86 -11.27 -11.70
N ILE A 243 -3.76 -10.68 -11.23
CA ILE A 243 -3.44 -10.54 -9.80
C ILE A 243 -3.67 -9.08 -9.38
N CYS A 244 -4.61 -8.85 -8.46
CA CYS A 244 -4.78 -7.55 -7.82
C CYS A 244 -4.01 -7.50 -6.50
N ASP A 245 -3.02 -6.62 -6.43
CA ASP A 245 -2.29 -6.28 -5.23
C ASP A 245 -3.03 -5.20 -4.43
N GLU A 246 -3.83 -5.67 -3.47
CA GLU A 246 -4.71 -4.87 -2.63
C GLU A 246 -4.11 -4.68 -1.23
N VAL A 247 -2.78 -4.80 -1.13
CA VAL A 247 -2.03 -4.59 0.12
C VAL A 247 -2.28 -3.20 0.69
N MET A 248 -2.43 -2.16 -0.13
CA MET A 248 -2.73 -0.78 0.33
C MET A 248 -4.21 -0.43 0.27
N THR A 249 -4.90 -0.85 -0.80
CA THR A 249 -6.25 -0.41 -1.14
C THR A 249 -7.36 -1.26 -0.53
N GLY A 250 -7.03 -2.43 0.02
CA GLY A 250 -7.99 -3.30 0.68
C GLY A 250 -8.48 -2.78 2.03
N PHE A 251 -9.52 -3.43 2.53
CA PHE A 251 -10.18 -3.19 3.81
C PHE A 251 -10.72 -1.76 3.98
N GLY A 252 -11.48 -1.26 3.00
CA GLY A 252 -12.24 -0.02 3.15
C GLY A 252 -11.54 1.26 2.71
N ARG A 253 -10.23 1.21 2.40
CA ARG A 253 -9.40 2.38 2.07
C ARG A 253 -9.99 3.29 1.00
N THR A 254 -10.67 2.70 0.00
CA THR A 254 -11.27 3.43 -1.13
C THR A 254 -12.77 3.69 -0.97
N GLY A 255 -13.35 3.41 0.20
CA GLY A 255 -14.81 3.40 0.40
C GLY A 255 -15.49 2.07 -0.01
N GLU A 256 -14.69 1.08 -0.40
CA GLU A 256 -15.09 -0.29 -0.71
C GLU A 256 -14.15 -1.27 0.00
N TRP A 257 -14.60 -2.51 0.22
CA TRP A 257 -13.75 -3.56 0.82
C TRP A 257 -12.43 -3.74 0.06
N PHE A 258 -12.48 -3.66 -1.26
CA PHE A 258 -11.33 -3.79 -2.15
C PHE A 258 -11.52 -2.86 -3.33
N ALA A 259 -10.45 -2.23 -3.83
CA ALA A 259 -10.53 -1.33 -4.98
C ALA A 259 -10.94 -2.05 -6.28
N SER A 260 -10.68 -3.35 -6.38
CA SER A 260 -11.19 -4.20 -7.46
C SER A 260 -12.72 -4.27 -7.49
N THR A 261 -13.40 -4.22 -6.33
CA THR A 261 -14.86 -4.11 -6.24
C THR A 261 -15.35 -2.76 -6.77
N LEU A 262 -14.66 -1.66 -6.43
CA LEU A 262 -14.97 -0.32 -6.95
C LEU A 262 -14.97 -0.28 -8.49
N TYR A 263 -14.04 -0.99 -9.12
CA TYR A 263 -13.95 -1.11 -10.58
C TYR A 263 -14.75 -2.28 -11.17
N GLU A 264 -15.69 -2.86 -10.41
CA GLU A 264 -16.53 -3.99 -10.83
C GLU A 264 -15.73 -5.16 -11.44
N THR A 265 -14.51 -5.39 -10.94
CA THR A 265 -13.58 -6.38 -11.49
C THR A 265 -13.26 -7.46 -10.46
N GLU A 266 -13.57 -8.71 -10.78
CA GLU A 266 -13.19 -9.87 -9.98
C GLU A 266 -11.81 -10.40 -10.43
N PRO A 267 -10.72 -10.28 -9.66
CA PRO A 267 -9.44 -10.84 -10.06
C PRO A 267 -9.38 -12.35 -9.83
N ASP A 268 -8.42 -13.02 -10.49
CA ASP A 268 -8.21 -14.46 -10.28
C ASP A 268 -7.47 -14.73 -8.97
N ILE A 269 -6.60 -13.79 -8.58
CA ILE A 269 -5.84 -13.81 -7.34
C ILE A 269 -5.83 -12.40 -6.74
N ILE A 270 -6.06 -12.30 -5.44
CA ILE A 270 -5.91 -11.08 -4.67
C ILE A 270 -4.82 -11.25 -3.61
N THR A 271 -3.95 -10.26 -3.45
CA THR A 271 -2.97 -10.20 -2.35
C THR A 271 -3.29 -9.06 -1.41
N MET A 272 -3.16 -9.31 -0.11
CA MET A 272 -3.59 -8.38 0.92
C MET A 272 -2.68 -8.46 2.16
N ALA A 273 -2.56 -7.36 2.90
CA ALA A 273 -1.83 -7.25 4.18
C ALA A 273 -2.35 -5.99 4.90
N LYS A 274 -1.50 -5.29 5.67
CA LYS A 274 -1.76 -3.94 6.20
C LYS A 274 -3.14 -3.82 6.88
N GLY A 275 -4.13 -3.26 6.20
CA GLY A 275 -5.51 -3.14 6.65
C GLY A 275 -6.13 -4.46 7.12
N LEU A 276 -5.63 -5.62 6.66
CA LEU A 276 -6.09 -6.95 7.09
C LEU A 276 -6.14 -7.12 8.61
N THR A 277 -5.22 -6.46 9.33
CA THR A 277 -5.18 -6.48 10.80
C THR A 277 -5.15 -5.07 11.39
N GLY A 278 -5.31 -4.03 10.56
CA GLY A 278 -5.02 -2.63 10.95
C GLY A 278 -3.59 -2.44 11.48
N SER A 279 -2.64 -3.28 11.07
CA SER A 279 -1.27 -3.36 11.59
C SER A 279 -1.09 -3.82 13.05
N TYR A 280 -2.13 -4.28 13.74
CA TYR A 280 -2.02 -4.79 15.11
C TYR A 280 -1.22 -6.10 15.21
N GLN A 281 -1.19 -6.89 14.13
CA GLN A 281 -0.36 -8.09 13.99
C GLN A 281 0.16 -8.24 12.55
N PRO A 282 1.40 -8.73 12.34
CA PRO A 282 1.89 -9.07 11.01
C PRO A 282 1.08 -10.21 10.40
N LEU A 283 0.30 -9.91 9.36
CA LEU A 283 -0.44 -10.88 8.57
C LEU A 283 -0.61 -10.38 7.14
N ALA A 284 -0.55 -11.32 6.21
CA ALA A 284 -0.90 -11.11 4.82
C ALA A 284 -1.63 -12.35 4.30
N ALA A 285 -2.29 -12.22 3.16
CA ALA A 285 -3.02 -13.31 2.54
C ALA A 285 -2.93 -13.22 1.02
N THR A 286 -2.97 -14.39 0.39
CA THR A 286 -3.19 -14.60 -1.03
C THR A 286 -4.47 -15.40 -1.17
N THR A 287 -5.53 -14.80 -1.68
CA THR A 287 -6.80 -15.49 -1.93
C THR A 287 -6.95 -15.72 -3.41
N VAL A 288 -7.38 -16.93 -3.77
CA VAL A 288 -7.55 -17.37 -5.16
C VAL A 288 -8.99 -17.80 -5.41
N THR A 289 -9.40 -17.77 -6.67
CA THR A 289 -10.72 -18.26 -7.08
C THR A 289 -10.91 -19.74 -6.73
N GLU A 290 -12.18 -20.16 -6.62
CA GLU A 290 -12.53 -21.56 -6.41
C GLU A 290 -11.86 -22.48 -7.45
N GLU A 291 -11.85 -22.09 -8.73
CA GLU A 291 -11.22 -22.85 -9.83
C GLU A 291 -9.71 -23.10 -9.60
N ILE A 292 -8.95 -22.06 -9.24
CA ILE A 292 -7.52 -22.18 -8.92
C ILE A 292 -7.34 -23.01 -7.64
N GLY A 293 -8.24 -22.85 -6.68
CA GLY A 293 -8.30 -23.64 -5.46
C GLY A 293 -8.44 -25.14 -5.73
N GLU A 294 -9.39 -25.51 -6.61
CA GLU A 294 -9.68 -26.90 -7.02
C GLU A 294 -8.48 -27.55 -7.71
N TYR A 295 -7.71 -26.81 -8.50
CA TYR A 295 -6.48 -27.32 -9.10
C TYR A 295 -5.50 -27.89 -8.08
N PHE A 296 -5.38 -27.28 -6.89
CA PHE A 296 -4.49 -27.74 -5.82
C PHE A 296 -5.06 -28.87 -4.94
N GLU A 297 -6.27 -29.36 -5.22
CA GLU A 297 -6.77 -30.58 -4.58
C GLU A 297 -6.03 -31.83 -5.11
N ASP A 298 -5.65 -31.82 -6.40
CA ASP A 298 -4.91 -32.91 -7.06
C ASP A 298 -3.42 -32.58 -7.29
N ASN A 299 -3.03 -31.29 -7.23
CA ASN A 299 -1.66 -30.84 -7.50
C ASN A 299 -0.99 -30.29 -6.23
N LEU A 300 0.31 -30.59 -6.05
CA LEU A 300 1.06 -30.14 -4.89
C LEU A 300 1.23 -28.61 -4.89
N LEU A 301 0.59 -27.93 -3.94
CA LEU A 301 0.95 -26.55 -3.58
C LEU A 301 2.30 -26.56 -2.84
N ASN A 302 3.40 -26.42 -3.58
CA ASN A 302 4.75 -26.43 -3.01
C ASN A 302 5.11 -25.07 -2.36
N GLN A 303 4.31 -24.61 -1.40
CA GLN A 303 4.48 -23.35 -0.68
C GLN A 303 4.25 -23.53 0.83
N GLY A 304 4.96 -22.75 1.65
CA GLY A 304 4.87 -22.82 3.10
C GLY A 304 5.93 -21.96 3.80
N HIS A 305 5.63 -21.53 5.03
CA HIS A 305 6.59 -21.00 5.99
C HIS A 305 6.05 -21.22 7.41
N THR A 306 6.92 -21.09 8.41
CA THR A 306 6.62 -21.44 9.81
C THR A 306 5.38 -20.74 10.36
N PHE A 307 5.23 -19.44 10.10
CA PHE A 307 4.15 -18.61 10.67
C PHE A 307 2.91 -18.48 9.77
N ALA A 308 2.80 -19.30 8.72
CA ALA A 308 1.66 -19.26 7.82
C ALA A 308 0.34 -19.51 8.58
N GLY A 309 -0.50 -18.47 8.67
CA GLY A 309 -1.77 -18.52 9.39
C GLY A 309 -1.60 -18.60 10.91
N HIS A 310 -0.63 -17.85 11.46
CA HIS A 310 -0.38 -17.74 12.90
C HIS A 310 -1.70 -17.44 13.65
N PRO A 311 -2.11 -18.27 14.64
CA PRO A 311 -3.45 -18.16 15.24
C PRO A 311 -3.77 -16.78 15.82
N THR A 312 -2.83 -16.16 16.54
CA THR A 312 -2.98 -14.80 17.10
C THR A 312 -3.14 -13.73 16.01
N ALA A 313 -2.39 -13.82 14.91
CA ALA A 313 -2.52 -12.87 13.81
C ALA A 313 -3.84 -13.06 13.07
N CYS A 314 -4.29 -14.31 12.89
CA CYS A 314 -5.62 -14.60 12.34
C CYS A 314 -6.74 -14.07 13.24
N ALA A 315 -6.62 -14.18 14.57
CA ALA A 315 -7.59 -13.61 15.51
C ALA A 315 -7.66 -12.09 15.41
N ALA A 316 -6.51 -11.41 15.30
CA ALA A 316 -6.46 -9.98 15.00
C ALA A 316 -7.16 -9.64 13.68
N GLY A 317 -6.97 -10.46 12.64
CA GLY A 317 -7.64 -10.26 11.35
C GLY A 317 -9.16 -10.44 11.41
N VAL A 318 -9.66 -11.44 12.15
CA VAL A 318 -11.10 -11.60 12.39
C VAL A 318 -11.66 -10.37 13.10
N ALA A 319 -11.04 -9.96 14.20
CA ALA A 319 -11.47 -8.81 14.99
C ALA A 319 -11.42 -7.51 14.18
N ALA A 320 -10.39 -7.32 13.36
CA ALA A 320 -10.27 -6.14 12.49
C ALA A 320 -11.43 -6.07 11.48
N ILE A 321 -11.74 -7.17 10.80
CA ILE A 321 -12.89 -7.24 9.87
C ILE A 321 -14.20 -6.93 10.60
N GLU A 322 -14.42 -7.52 11.77
CA GLU A 322 -15.61 -7.24 12.58
C GLU A 322 -15.68 -5.78 13.03
N THR A 323 -14.55 -5.16 13.37
CA THR A 323 -14.51 -3.72 13.70
C THR A 323 -14.88 -2.87 12.49
N TYR A 324 -14.34 -3.15 11.30
CA TYR A 324 -14.73 -2.44 10.07
C TYR A 324 -16.24 -2.55 9.80
N GLU A 325 -16.82 -3.74 10.00
CA GLU A 325 -18.25 -4.00 9.81
C GLU A 325 -19.14 -3.31 10.86
N GLU A 326 -18.81 -3.45 12.14
CA GLU A 326 -19.66 -2.99 13.25
C GLU A 326 -19.61 -1.47 13.43
N GLU A 327 -18.47 -0.84 13.15
CA GLU A 327 -18.29 0.61 13.24
C GLU A 327 -18.59 1.33 11.92
N GLY A 328 -18.88 0.60 10.83
CA GLY A 328 -19.22 1.18 9.53
C GLY A 328 -18.06 1.95 8.89
N LEU A 329 -16.83 1.45 9.03
CA LEU A 329 -15.62 2.18 8.65
C LEU A 329 -15.41 2.24 7.13
N VAL A 330 -15.96 1.27 6.38
CA VAL A 330 -15.95 1.31 4.90
C VAL A 330 -16.86 2.46 4.42
N GLU A 331 -18.04 2.58 5.01
CA GLU A 331 -18.97 3.67 4.75
C GLU A 331 -18.39 5.02 5.19
N ASN A 332 -17.74 5.09 6.36
CA ASN A 332 -17.06 6.30 6.81
C ASN A 332 -15.95 6.71 5.82
N ALA A 333 -15.16 5.75 5.32
CA ALA A 333 -14.11 6.04 4.35
C ALA A 333 -14.66 6.59 3.01
N ARG A 334 -15.87 6.20 2.62
CA ARG A 334 -16.58 6.79 1.47
C ARG A 334 -17.03 8.21 1.78
N GLU A 335 -17.71 8.43 2.90
CA GLU A 335 -18.28 9.73 3.28
C GLU A 335 -17.19 10.76 3.58
N MET A 336 -16.22 10.41 4.43
CA MET A 336 -15.07 11.26 4.71
C MET A 336 -14.14 11.40 3.51
N GLY A 337 -14.10 10.41 2.61
CA GLY A 337 -13.41 10.52 1.34
C GLY A 337 -13.99 11.59 0.42
N GLU A 338 -15.32 11.70 0.34
CA GLU A 338 -16.01 12.78 -0.38
C GLU A 338 -15.68 14.16 0.22
N TYR A 339 -15.73 14.27 1.56
CA TYR A 339 -15.37 15.51 2.27
C TYR A 339 -13.91 15.90 2.04
N LEU A 340 -12.98 14.96 2.28
CA LEU A 340 -11.55 15.17 2.05
C LEU A 340 -11.24 15.56 0.61
N THR A 341 -11.94 14.95 -0.37
CA THR A 341 -11.76 15.32 -1.78
C THR A 341 -12.12 16.78 -2.03
N ALA A 342 -13.24 17.26 -1.48
CA ALA A 342 -13.66 18.65 -1.63
C ALA A 342 -12.67 19.63 -0.98
N GLU A 343 -12.15 19.30 0.21
CA GLU A 343 -11.16 20.13 0.90
C GLU A 343 -9.82 20.17 0.14
N LEU A 344 -9.36 19.04 -0.39
CA LEU A 344 -8.15 18.97 -1.20
C LEU A 344 -8.30 19.68 -2.56
N GLU A 345 -9.49 19.69 -3.15
CA GLU A 345 -9.79 20.49 -4.35
C GLU A 345 -9.74 21.99 -4.05
N SER A 346 -10.37 22.42 -2.95
CA SER A 346 -10.30 23.80 -2.47
C SER A 346 -8.87 24.25 -2.16
N LEU A 347 -8.05 23.34 -1.63
CA LEU A 347 -6.63 23.56 -1.42
C LEU A 347 -5.87 23.70 -2.74
N ALA A 348 -6.10 22.81 -3.70
CA ALA A 348 -5.48 22.87 -5.03
C ALA A 348 -5.82 24.17 -5.78
N ASP A 349 -7.02 24.73 -5.61
CA ASP A 349 -7.41 26.01 -6.20
C ASP A 349 -6.63 27.22 -5.63
N ARG A 350 -6.09 27.08 -4.40
CA ARG A 350 -5.36 28.16 -3.70
C ARG A 350 -3.86 28.10 -3.91
N HIS A 351 -3.30 26.92 -4.16
CA HIS A 351 -1.87 26.70 -4.34
C HIS A 351 -1.51 26.39 -5.79
N PRO A 352 -0.91 27.34 -6.53
CA PRO A 352 -0.48 27.12 -7.91
C PRO A 352 0.55 25.99 -8.07
N SER A 353 1.24 25.60 -7.00
CA SER A 353 2.16 24.47 -7.01
C SER A 353 1.46 23.10 -7.07
N VAL A 354 0.14 23.02 -6.81
CA VAL A 354 -0.59 21.75 -6.86
C VAL A 354 -1.03 21.48 -8.31
N GLY A 355 -0.31 20.58 -8.97
CA GLY A 355 -0.55 20.28 -10.39
C GLY A 355 -1.68 19.28 -10.63
N GLU A 356 -1.81 18.27 -9.77
CA GLU A 356 -2.92 17.32 -9.84
C GLU A 356 -3.29 16.79 -8.45
N ARG A 357 -4.57 16.88 -8.11
CA ARG A 357 -5.21 16.09 -7.06
C ARG A 357 -5.74 14.81 -7.67
N ARG A 358 -5.54 13.66 -7.04
CA ARG A 358 -6.13 12.38 -7.48
C ARG A 358 -6.29 11.42 -6.31
N GLY A 359 -7.17 10.43 -6.48
CA GLY A 359 -7.46 9.45 -5.45
C GLY A 359 -8.95 9.16 -5.35
N ILE A 360 -9.30 8.17 -4.53
CA ILE A 360 -10.67 7.74 -4.25
C ILE A 360 -10.77 7.35 -2.77
N GLY A 361 -11.88 7.71 -2.12
CA GLY A 361 -12.08 7.47 -0.68
C GLY A 361 -11.02 8.19 0.16
N LEU A 362 -10.47 7.50 1.16
CA LEU A 362 -9.36 7.98 1.97
C LEU A 362 -7.98 7.57 1.40
N HIS A 363 -7.88 7.42 0.09
CA HIS A 363 -6.62 7.16 -0.63
C HIS A 363 -6.38 8.26 -1.65
N GLN A 364 -5.87 9.38 -1.16
CA GLN A 364 -5.72 10.63 -1.91
C GLN A 364 -4.25 11.01 -2.09
N GLY A 365 -3.97 11.84 -3.09
CA GLY A 365 -2.64 12.34 -3.38
C GLY A 365 -2.66 13.70 -4.05
N LEU A 366 -1.71 14.54 -3.66
CA LEU A 366 -1.41 15.81 -4.31
C LEU A 366 -0.05 15.72 -4.97
N GLU A 367 -0.02 15.87 -6.30
CA GLU A 367 1.22 15.99 -7.04
C GLU A 367 1.57 17.45 -7.31
N LEU A 368 2.79 17.81 -6.94
CA LEU A 368 3.26 19.18 -7.04
C LEU A 368 3.88 19.46 -8.42
N THR A 369 3.90 20.71 -8.84
CA THR A 369 4.52 21.20 -10.07
C THR A 369 5.17 22.55 -9.80
N ARG A 370 6.31 22.81 -10.43
CA ARG A 370 6.98 24.12 -10.38
C ARG A 370 6.59 25.04 -11.53
N SER A 371 5.62 24.66 -12.35
CA SER A 371 5.07 25.48 -13.43
C SER A 371 3.55 25.41 -13.42
N THR A 372 2.90 26.54 -13.67
CA THR A 372 1.44 26.68 -13.80
C THR A 372 0.91 26.27 -15.18
N ASP A 373 1.77 26.30 -16.21
CA ASP A 373 1.36 26.07 -17.60
C ASP A 373 1.52 24.60 -18.03
N GLU A 374 2.54 23.91 -17.49
CA GLU A 374 2.84 22.53 -17.83
C GLU A 374 3.30 21.74 -16.60
N ARG A 375 3.19 20.41 -16.67
CA ARG A 375 3.66 19.54 -15.60
C ARG A 375 5.19 19.51 -15.56
N VAL A 376 5.77 20.27 -14.64
CA VAL A 376 7.20 20.20 -14.32
C VAL A 376 7.35 19.76 -12.86
N PRO A 377 7.76 18.52 -12.57
CA PRO A 377 7.87 18.08 -11.19
C PRO A 377 8.97 18.85 -10.42
N PHE A 378 8.81 18.98 -9.11
CA PHE A 378 9.90 19.40 -8.22
C PHE A 378 10.93 18.29 -8.08
N GLU A 379 10.47 17.04 -8.08
CA GLU A 379 11.28 15.86 -7.81
C GLU A 379 11.26 14.84 -8.93
N GLU A 380 12.42 14.26 -9.19
CA GLU A 380 12.56 13.13 -10.08
C GLU A 380 12.52 11.81 -9.31
N ARG A 381 12.26 10.73 -10.03
CA ARG A 381 12.21 9.38 -9.45
C ARG A 381 13.51 8.95 -8.78
N SER A 382 14.65 9.50 -9.20
CA SER A 382 15.96 9.25 -8.57
C SER A 382 16.08 9.90 -7.20
N ASP A 383 15.30 10.94 -6.89
CA ASP A 383 15.39 11.66 -5.63
C ASP A 383 14.92 10.80 -4.45
N LYS A 384 13.99 9.87 -4.70
CA LYS A 384 13.50 8.85 -3.73
C LYS A 384 14.61 8.00 -3.08
N VAL A 385 15.78 7.90 -3.71
CA VAL A 385 16.94 7.15 -3.17
C VAL A 385 18.17 8.04 -2.98
N SER A 386 18.02 9.35 -3.15
CA SER A 386 19.10 10.32 -3.10
C SER A 386 19.43 10.75 -1.67
N SER A 387 20.33 11.71 -1.51
CA SER A 387 20.62 12.38 -0.24
C SER A 387 20.16 13.82 -0.19
N ASN A 388 19.49 14.28 -1.24
CA ASN A 388 19.10 15.65 -1.34
C ASN A 388 17.80 15.82 -0.55
N THR A 389 17.76 16.85 0.27
CA THR A 389 16.48 17.36 0.78
C THR A 389 15.73 17.95 -0.41
N THR A 390 14.48 17.56 -0.54
CA THR A 390 13.61 17.98 -1.63
C THR A 390 12.54 18.97 -1.16
N VAL A 391 11.79 19.55 -2.09
CA VAL A 391 10.68 20.46 -1.74
C VAL A 391 9.59 19.71 -0.98
N LEU A 392 9.27 18.45 -1.33
CA LEU A 392 8.27 17.72 -0.55
C LEU A 392 8.80 17.29 0.82
N ASP A 393 10.11 17.06 0.98
CA ASP A 393 10.69 16.86 2.32
C ASP A 393 10.48 18.10 3.19
N GLU A 394 10.65 19.31 2.64
CA GLU A 394 10.43 20.58 3.36
C GLU A 394 8.95 20.80 3.68
N VAL A 395 8.04 20.56 2.72
CA VAL A 395 6.58 20.62 2.94
C VAL A 395 6.16 19.63 4.03
N GLY A 396 6.63 18.38 3.95
CA GLY A 396 6.32 17.35 4.94
C GLY A 396 6.87 17.67 6.33
N ALA A 397 8.09 18.21 6.41
CA ALA A 397 8.68 18.66 7.67
C ALA A 397 7.91 19.83 8.28
N HIS A 398 7.46 20.80 7.46
CA HIS A 398 6.66 21.93 7.95
C HIS A 398 5.29 21.49 8.47
N ALA A 399 4.63 20.55 7.80
CA ALA A 399 3.38 19.98 8.30
C ALA A 399 3.61 19.23 9.63
N LEU A 400 4.73 18.51 9.76
CA LEU A 400 5.08 17.81 11.00
C LEU A 400 5.40 18.77 12.15
N ASP A 401 6.06 19.90 11.88
CA ASP A 401 6.29 20.98 12.85
C ASP A 401 4.96 21.63 13.32
N ASN A 402 3.86 21.40 12.57
CA ASN A 402 2.48 21.77 12.91
C ASN A 402 1.65 20.54 13.35
N ASP A 403 2.30 19.53 13.92
CA ASP A 403 1.68 18.34 14.52
C ASP A 403 0.89 17.45 13.54
N VAL A 404 1.14 17.51 12.23
CA VAL A 404 0.49 16.64 11.23
C VAL A 404 1.50 15.89 10.37
N TYR A 405 1.42 14.56 10.40
CA TYR A 405 2.31 13.70 9.62
C TYR A 405 1.69 13.30 8.28
N PHE A 406 2.39 13.65 7.19
CA PHE A 406 2.12 13.16 5.84
C PHE A 406 3.24 12.25 5.34
N TYR A 407 2.87 11.25 4.54
CA TYR A 407 3.83 10.47 3.79
C TYR A 407 4.08 11.13 2.43
N THR A 408 5.33 11.48 2.12
CA THR A 408 5.72 12.01 0.81
C THR A 408 6.47 10.93 0.01
N SER A 409 6.24 10.88 -1.30
CA SER A 409 6.97 9.97 -2.17
C SER A 409 7.15 10.49 -3.57
N VAL A 410 8.42 10.55 -4.00
CA VAL A 410 8.78 11.18 -5.28
C VAL A 410 8.16 12.58 -5.29
N ASN A 411 7.25 12.87 -6.19
CA ASN A 411 6.68 14.20 -6.36
C ASN A 411 5.21 14.24 -5.88
N THR A 412 4.83 13.39 -4.92
CA THR A 412 3.45 13.28 -4.43
C THR A 412 3.39 13.27 -2.91
N ILE A 413 2.53 14.13 -2.36
CA ILE A 413 2.09 14.06 -0.96
C ILE A 413 0.96 13.04 -0.92
N VAL A 414 1.13 11.96 -0.16
CA VAL A 414 0.15 10.89 0.00
C VAL A 414 -0.69 11.17 1.23
N VAL A 415 -2.00 11.24 1.02
CA VAL A 415 -3.00 11.66 2.00
C VAL A 415 -3.90 10.44 2.26
N THR A 416 -3.60 9.73 3.36
CA THR A 416 -4.20 8.42 3.67
C THR A 416 -4.46 8.28 5.18
N PRO A 417 -5.35 9.09 5.79
CA PRO A 417 -5.63 9.00 7.23
C PRO A 417 -6.29 7.68 7.63
N PRO A 418 -6.30 7.29 8.92
CA PRO A 418 -7.08 6.15 9.41
C PRO A 418 -8.55 6.21 8.96
N LEU A 419 -9.21 5.07 8.82
CA LEU A 419 -10.62 5.03 8.40
C LEU A 419 -11.59 5.54 9.47
N THR A 420 -11.09 5.76 10.69
CA THR A 420 -11.80 6.33 11.84
C THR A 420 -11.79 7.86 11.87
N ILE A 421 -11.14 8.52 10.89
CA ILE A 421 -11.02 9.98 10.82
C ILE A 421 -12.40 10.67 10.77
N GLY A 422 -12.52 11.85 11.38
CA GLY A 422 -13.69 12.72 11.27
C GLY A 422 -13.37 14.06 10.61
N GLU A 423 -14.40 14.89 10.41
CA GLU A 423 -14.27 16.23 9.79
C GLU A 423 -13.26 17.12 10.52
N ALA A 424 -13.25 17.09 11.87
CA ALA A 424 -12.38 17.94 12.66
C ALA A 424 -10.89 17.66 12.42
N GLU A 425 -10.50 16.38 12.33
CA GLU A 425 -9.11 16.02 12.03
C GLU A 425 -8.77 16.27 10.55
N VAL A 426 -9.73 16.14 9.63
CA VAL A 426 -9.54 16.53 8.22
C VAL A 426 -9.26 18.03 8.12
N ASP A 427 -10.04 18.87 8.78
CA ASP A 427 -9.87 20.32 8.77
C ASP A 427 -8.51 20.73 9.33
N GLU A 428 -8.07 20.09 10.42
CA GLU A 428 -6.75 20.30 11.02
C GLU A 428 -5.63 19.95 10.05
N ALA A 429 -5.69 18.78 9.41
CA ALA A 429 -4.67 18.34 8.47
C ALA A 429 -4.62 19.21 7.21
N VAL A 430 -5.77 19.63 6.69
CA VAL A 430 -5.86 20.53 5.52
C VAL A 430 -5.29 21.90 5.86
N ALA A 431 -5.53 22.43 7.06
CA ALA A 431 -4.96 23.70 7.51
C ALA A 431 -3.43 23.64 7.64
N ALA A 432 -2.87 22.55 8.19
CA ALA A 432 -1.43 22.36 8.27
C ALA A 432 -0.80 22.22 6.88
N LEU A 433 -1.48 21.53 5.96
CA LEU A 433 -1.01 21.35 4.59
C LEU A 433 -1.08 22.65 3.76
N ASP A 434 -2.10 23.48 3.97
CA ASP A 434 -2.23 24.83 3.39
C ASP A 434 -1.03 25.71 3.71
N GLU A 435 -0.65 25.78 4.99
CA GLU A 435 0.53 26.53 5.39
C GLU A 435 1.82 25.93 4.78
N ALA A 436 1.94 24.60 4.78
CA ALA A 436 3.11 23.93 4.26
C ALA A 436 3.29 24.09 2.74
N LEU A 437 2.19 24.16 1.98
CA LEU A 437 2.24 24.31 0.52
C LEU A 437 2.76 25.67 0.06
N GLU A 438 2.76 26.72 0.91
CA GLU A 438 3.40 28.00 0.61
C GLU A 438 4.90 27.83 0.25
N ILE A 439 5.57 26.86 0.88
CA ILE A 439 6.98 26.50 0.57
C ILE A 439 7.13 26.11 -0.90
N SER A 440 6.21 25.29 -1.39
CA SER A 440 6.22 24.84 -2.78
C SER A 440 5.79 25.91 -3.76
N ASP A 441 4.84 26.79 -3.38
CA ASP A 441 4.45 27.94 -4.20
C ASP A 441 5.61 28.91 -4.41
N ASP A 442 6.35 29.21 -3.33
CA ASP A 442 7.53 30.08 -3.38
C ASP A 442 8.70 29.47 -4.16
N ALA A 443 8.74 28.14 -4.28
CA ALA A 443 9.76 27.40 -5.02
C ALA A 443 9.47 27.25 -6.52
N MET A 444 8.32 27.71 -7.01
CA MET A 444 7.96 27.61 -8.43
C MET A 444 8.90 28.41 -9.34
N ASP A 445 9.01 27.99 -10.60
CA ASP A 445 9.77 28.71 -11.62
C ASP A 445 9.07 30.05 -11.93
N ALA A 446 9.86 31.13 -12.03
CA ALA A 446 9.39 32.52 -12.17
C ALA A 446 8.83 32.89 -13.55
#